data_AF-L9YYB8-F1
#
_entry.id   AF-L9YYB8-F1
#
_cell.length_a   1.000
_cell.length_b   1.000
_cell.length_c   1.000
_cell.angle_alpha   90.00
_cell.angle_beta   90.00
_cell.angle_gamma   90.00
#
_symmetry.space_group_name_H-M   'P 1'
#
loop_
_entity.id
_entity.type
_entity.pdbx_description
1 polymer ?
#
loop_
_entity_poly.entity_id
_entity_poly.type
_entity_poly.pdbx_seq_one_letter_code
_entity_poly.pdbx_strand_id
1 'polypeptide(L)'
;PDGLDVYSDALLLIDALERHDVTDLPELETATLVNLYTLLSDVQRDANDFRQEVADVLLSRLHHDRPVAGQYGSVQRTSRRNRSLKDDEEVLSMLEAEGIDRERVMSVDRQKVDEALEVTTLTESDVYEINESEYVRKAEVDDDVKESRLQGLKDRLAASEETEAEELQQEIEALEERIDDLTSFRAGTEVQY
;
A
#
# COMPACT_ATOMS: atom_id res chain seq x y z
N PRO A 1 9.59 13.55 -6.12
CA PRO A 1 8.54 12.52 -5.96
C PRO A 1 7.90 12.11 -7.29
N ASP A 2 7.94 12.97 -8.30
CA ASP A 2 7.30 12.80 -9.63
C ASP A 2 7.73 11.57 -10.45
N GLY A 3 8.75 10.82 -9.99
CA GLY A 3 9.16 9.55 -10.58
C GLY A 3 8.75 8.32 -9.77
N LEU A 4 7.90 8.47 -8.75
CA LEU A 4 7.39 7.39 -7.93
C LEU A 4 5.91 7.18 -8.26
N ASP A 5 5.57 6.04 -8.86
CA ASP A 5 4.24 5.78 -9.40
C ASP A 5 3.14 5.92 -8.32
N VAL A 6 3.37 5.36 -7.12
CA VAL A 6 2.44 5.51 -5.98
C VAL A 6 2.16 6.96 -5.59
N TYR A 7 3.09 7.90 -5.83
CA TYR A 7 2.85 9.32 -5.55
C TYR A 7 1.87 9.92 -6.56
N SER A 8 2.11 9.69 -7.86
CA SER A 8 1.26 10.19 -8.94
C SER A 8 -0.15 9.60 -8.86
N ASP A 9 -0.26 8.29 -8.64
CA ASP A 9 -1.56 7.61 -8.58
C ASP A 9 -2.34 7.97 -7.32
N ALA A 10 -1.66 8.21 -6.19
CA ALA A 10 -2.31 8.71 -4.99
C ALA A 10 -2.89 10.12 -5.20
N LEU A 11 -2.21 11.00 -5.93
CA LEU A 11 -2.74 12.32 -6.27
C LEU A 11 -3.98 12.23 -7.15
N LEU A 12 -3.96 11.36 -8.18
CA LEU A 12 -5.13 11.12 -9.03
C LEU A 12 -6.30 10.52 -8.25
N LEU A 13 -6.03 9.63 -7.30
CA LEU A 13 -7.06 9.08 -6.43
C LEU A 13 -7.66 10.16 -5.51
N ILE A 14 -6.84 10.99 -4.86
CA ILE A 14 -7.31 12.09 -4.01
C ILE A 14 -8.22 13.02 -4.83
N ASP A 15 -7.75 13.41 -6.01
CA ASP A 15 -8.47 14.27 -6.96
C ASP A 15 -9.81 13.66 -7.43
N ALA A 16 -9.89 12.33 -7.60
CA ALA A 16 -11.14 11.65 -7.90
C ALA A 16 -12.08 11.60 -6.68
N LEU A 17 -11.54 11.40 -5.47
CA LEU A 17 -12.31 11.36 -4.22
C LEU A 17 -12.89 12.72 -3.84
N GLU A 18 -12.22 13.83 -4.20
CA GLU A 18 -12.71 15.19 -3.95
C GLU A 18 -13.86 15.60 -4.88
N ARG A 19 -13.95 15.00 -6.09
CA ARG A 19 -15.00 15.33 -7.07
C ARG A 19 -16.27 14.50 -6.94
N HIS A 20 -16.25 13.43 -6.17
CA HIS A 20 -17.36 12.49 -6.07
C HIS A 20 -17.72 12.22 -4.61
N ASP A 21 -19.01 12.24 -4.30
CA ASP A 21 -19.47 11.80 -2.99
C ASP A 21 -19.40 10.27 -2.91
N VAL A 22 -18.28 9.78 -2.37
CA VAL A 22 -18.02 8.35 -2.20
C VAL A 22 -18.64 7.76 -0.94
N THR A 23 -19.42 8.54 -0.18
CA THR A 23 -20.10 8.04 1.02
C THR A 23 -21.32 7.17 0.70
N ASP A 24 -21.86 7.24 -0.53
CA ASP A 24 -22.95 6.40 -1.04
C ASP A 24 -22.62 5.78 -2.42
N LEU A 25 -21.76 4.74 -2.43
CA LEU A 25 -21.30 4.08 -3.66
C LEU A 25 -22.43 3.58 -4.60
N PRO A 26 -23.55 3.01 -4.11
CA PRO A 26 -24.67 2.61 -4.96
C PRO A 26 -25.29 3.72 -5.83
N GLU A 27 -25.20 4.98 -5.41
CA GLU A 27 -25.76 6.11 -6.17
C GLU A 27 -24.82 6.62 -7.28
N LEU A 28 -23.56 6.18 -7.28
CA LEU A 28 -22.58 6.58 -8.28
C LEU A 28 -22.82 5.89 -9.63
N GLU A 29 -22.55 6.63 -10.71
CA GLU A 29 -22.56 6.07 -12.05
C GLU A 29 -21.51 4.96 -12.20
N THR A 30 -21.82 3.93 -12.99
CA THR A 30 -20.87 2.83 -13.26
C THR A 30 -19.52 3.32 -13.78
N ALA A 31 -19.50 4.37 -14.60
CA ALA A 31 -18.26 4.95 -15.10
C ALA A 31 -17.38 5.50 -13.95
N THR A 32 -17.99 6.19 -12.99
CA THR A 32 -17.31 6.67 -11.78
C THR A 32 -16.78 5.52 -10.95
N LEU A 33 -17.58 4.47 -10.74
CA LEU A 33 -17.15 3.28 -10.01
C LEU A 33 -15.97 2.56 -10.68
N VAL A 34 -15.97 2.47 -12.01
CA VAL A 34 -14.85 1.91 -12.79
C VAL A 34 -13.59 2.74 -12.58
N ASN A 35 -13.69 4.07 -12.69
CA ASN A 35 -12.54 4.96 -12.48
C ASN A 35 -11.97 4.83 -11.06
N LEU A 36 -12.82 4.85 -10.04
CA LEU A 36 -12.42 4.68 -8.65
C LEU A 36 -11.75 3.32 -8.43
N TYR A 37 -12.32 2.24 -8.97
CA TYR A 37 -11.74 0.90 -8.87
C TYR A 37 -10.34 0.81 -9.50
N THR A 38 -10.16 1.38 -10.70
CA THR A 38 -8.87 1.40 -11.38
C THR A 38 -7.83 2.15 -10.56
N LEU A 39 -8.13 3.38 -10.12
CA LEU A 39 -7.20 4.18 -9.32
C LEU A 39 -6.86 3.53 -7.97
N LEU A 40 -7.84 2.91 -7.30
CA LEU A 40 -7.60 2.16 -6.06
C LEU A 40 -6.69 0.95 -6.29
N SER A 41 -6.87 0.25 -7.41
CA SER A 41 -6.04 -0.90 -7.79
C SER A 41 -4.60 -0.47 -8.06
N ASP A 42 -4.40 0.62 -8.78
CA ASP A 42 -3.06 1.13 -9.12
C ASP A 42 -2.34 1.62 -7.85
N VAL A 43 -2.99 2.45 -7.03
CA VAL A 43 -2.45 2.86 -5.72
C VAL A 43 -2.13 1.66 -4.83
N GLN A 44 -3.00 0.64 -4.78
CA GLN A 44 -2.73 -0.56 -3.98
C GLN A 44 -1.48 -1.29 -4.47
N ARG A 45 -1.36 -1.49 -5.78
CA ARG A 45 -0.24 -2.20 -6.39
C ARG A 45 1.06 -1.45 -6.14
N ASP A 46 1.10 -0.17 -6.46
CA ASP A 46 2.32 0.61 -6.41
C ASP A 46 2.76 0.89 -4.97
N ALA A 47 1.81 1.10 -4.06
CA ALA A 47 2.10 1.16 -2.64
C ALA A 47 2.66 -0.18 -2.14
N ASN A 48 2.16 -1.31 -2.62
CA ASN A 48 2.67 -2.62 -2.24
C ASN A 48 4.06 -2.90 -2.82
N ASP A 49 4.34 -2.48 -4.05
CA ASP A 49 5.64 -2.63 -4.70
C ASP A 49 6.69 -1.76 -3.97
N PHE A 50 6.39 -0.48 -3.72
CA PHE A 50 7.27 0.38 -2.94
C PHE A 50 7.45 -0.09 -1.48
N ARG A 51 6.39 -0.62 -0.85
CA ARG A 51 6.47 -1.22 0.49
C ARG A 51 7.41 -2.42 0.52
N GLN A 52 7.47 -3.23 -0.55
CA GLN A 52 8.41 -4.35 -0.64
C GLN A 52 9.85 -3.87 -0.74
N GLU A 53 10.14 -2.86 -1.57
CA GLU A 53 11.49 -2.26 -1.64
C GLU A 53 11.94 -1.72 -0.28
N VAL A 54 11.04 -1.03 0.44
CA VAL A 54 11.30 -0.57 1.81
C VAL A 54 11.54 -1.74 2.77
N ALA A 55 10.76 -2.81 2.65
CA ALA A 55 10.91 -4.02 3.47
C ALA A 55 12.26 -4.70 3.23
N ASP A 56 12.72 -4.81 1.99
CA ASP A 56 14.02 -5.40 1.65
C ASP A 56 15.17 -4.63 2.30
N VAL A 57 15.11 -3.30 2.25
CA VAL A 57 16.07 -2.43 2.94
C VAL A 57 15.98 -2.61 4.46
N LEU A 58 14.77 -2.70 5.03
CA LEU A 58 14.59 -2.92 6.47
C LEU A 58 15.13 -4.29 6.92
N LEU A 59 14.92 -5.36 6.14
CA LEU A 59 15.46 -6.69 6.43
C LEU A 59 16.98 -6.68 6.56
N SER A 60 17.67 -5.89 5.72
CA SER A 60 19.12 -5.73 5.82
C SER A 60 19.59 -4.99 7.09
N ARG A 61 18.70 -4.21 7.72
CA ARG A 61 19.00 -3.37 8.91
C ARG A 61 18.51 -3.98 10.22
N LEU A 62 17.47 -4.80 10.18
CA LEU A 62 16.89 -5.44 11.36
C LEU A 62 17.69 -6.71 11.69
N HIS A 63 18.44 -6.67 12.78
CA HIS A 63 19.34 -7.76 13.20
C HIS A 63 18.82 -8.62 14.36
N HIS A 64 17.70 -8.22 14.99
CA HIS A 64 17.14 -8.90 16.15
C HIS A 64 15.62 -8.98 16.01
N ASP A 65 14.99 -9.97 16.64
CA ASP A 65 13.53 -10.15 16.64
C ASP A 65 12.78 -9.15 17.56
N ARG A 66 13.37 -7.97 17.79
CA ARG A 66 12.75 -6.89 18.59
C ARG A 66 12.13 -5.85 17.66
N PRO A 67 10.95 -5.30 17.99
CA PRO A 67 10.37 -4.17 17.27
C PRO A 67 11.30 -2.95 17.25
N VAL A 68 11.40 -2.31 16.09
CA VAL A 68 12.03 -1.01 15.90
C VAL A 68 10.93 0.00 15.61
N ALA A 69 10.86 1.04 16.46
CA ALA A 69 9.87 2.09 16.36
C ALA A 69 10.30 3.18 15.35
N GLY A 70 9.31 3.72 14.65
CA GLY A 70 9.37 4.95 13.88
C GLY A 70 8.22 5.86 14.27
N GLN A 71 8.03 6.96 13.54
CA GLN A 71 7.03 7.97 13.87
C GLN A 71 5.59 7.43 13.86
N TYR A 72 5.25 6.53 12.93
CA TYR A 72 3.86 6.08 12.70
C TYR A 72 3.58 4.66 13.18
N GLY A 73 4.50 4.06 13.96
CA GLY A 73 4.38 2.68 14.43
C GLY A 73 5.72 1.97 14.52
N SER A 74 5.69 0.65 14.60
CA SER A 74 6.88 -0.19 14.73
C SER A 74 6.85 -1.40 13.81
N VAL A 75 8.04 -1.89 13.45
CA VAL A 75 8.22 -3.08 12.60
C VAL A 75 9.25 -4.01 13.22
N GLN A 76 9.15 -5.31 12.94
CA GLN A 76 10.12 -6.30 13.38
C GLN A 76 10.44 -7.29 12.26
N ARG A 77 11.62 -7.89 12.30
CA ARG A 77 11.97 -9.05 11.47
C ARG A 77 11.23 -10.27 12.01
N THR A 78 10.77 -11.13 11.10
CA THR A 78 10.12 -12.40 11.44
C THR A 78 10.49 -13.42 10.38
N SER A 79 10.69 -14.68 10.77
CA SER A 79 10.89 -15.77 9.81
C SER A 79 9.63 -16.61 9.68
N ARG A 80 9.42 -17.12 8.47
CA ARG A 80 8.42 -18.12 8.14
C ARG A 80 9.14 -19.33 7.57
N ARG A 81 8.91 -20.49 8.19
CA ARG A 81 9.37 -21.77 7.68
C ARG A 81 8.25 -22.41 6.86
N ASN A 82 8.52 -22.72 5.60
CA ASN A 82 7.65 -23.50 4.73
C ASN A 82 8.32 -24.85 4.46
N ARG A 83 7.52 -25.92 4.42
CA ARG A 83 8.00 -27.26 4.09
C ARG A 83 7.14 -27.87 3.00
N SER A 84 7.78 -28.38 1.97
CA SER A 84 7.19 -29.18 0.90
C SER A 84 7.90 -30.53 0.86
N LEU A 85 7.18 -31.59 0.52
CA LEU A 85 7.81 -32.90 0.35
C LEU A 85 8.82 -32.81 -0.81
N LYS A 86 9.93 -33.53 -0.67
CA LYS A 86 10.82 -33.83 -1.81
C LYS A 86 10.09 -34.74 -2.79
N ASP A 87 10.76 -35.07 -3.88
CA ASP A 87 10.22 -35.98 -4.90
C ASP A 87 9.68 -37.27 -4.26
N ASP A 88 8.46 -37.64 -4.64
CA ASP A 88 7.72 -38.73 -4.02
C ASP A 88 8.53 -40.05 -4.03
N GLU A 89 9.25 -40.34 -5.13
CA GLU A 89 10.06 -41.55 -5.25
C GLU A 89 11.29 -41.51 -4.33
N GLU A 90 11.90 -40.33 -4.19
CA GLU A 90 13.02 -40.10 -3.29
C GLU A 90 12.60 -40.29 -1.81
N VAL A 91 11.45 -39.73 -1.43
CA VAL A 91 10.88 -39.84 -0.08
C VAL A 91 10.53 -41.30 0.23
N LEU A 92 9.85 -42.00 -0.69
CA LEU A 92 9.48 -43.40 -0.52
C LEU A 92 10.72 -44.30 -0.39
N SER A 93 11.76 -44.05 -1.20
CA SER A 93 13.01 -44.81 -1.12
C SER A 93 13.73 -44.63 0.23
N MET A 94 13.76 -43.40 0.76
CA MET A 94 14.33 -43.13 2.09
C MET A 94 13.55 -43.84 3.20
N LEU A 95 12.21 -43.80 3.14
CA LEU A 95 11.37 -44.49 4.11
C LEU A 95 11.52 -46.02 4.04
N GLU A 96 11.65 -46.59 2.84
CA GLU A 96 11.88 -48.03 2.65
C GLU A 96 13.24 -48.48 3.20
N ALA A 97 14.29 -47.65 3.07
CA ALA A 97 15.61 -47.93 3.63
C ALA A 97 15.58 -48.05 5.18
N GLU A 98 14.64 -47.38 5.84
CA GLU A 98 14.39 -47.47 7.29
C GLU A 98 13.37 -48.56 7.66
N GLY A 99 12.92 -49.36 6.69
CA GLY A 99 12.00 -50.48 6.90
C GLY A 99 10.51 -50.13 6.84
N ILE A 100 10.14 -48.98 6.26
CA ILE A 100 8.75 -48.60 6.03
C ILE A 100 8.33 -49.03 4.62
N ASP A 101 7.47 -50.06 4.52
CA ASP A 101 6.97 -50.56 3.24
C ASP A 101 6.23 -49.49 2.42
N ARG A 102 6.58 -49.39 1.13
CA ARG A 102 5.93 -48.52 0.13
C ARG A 102 4.41 -48.66 0.05
N GLU A 103 3.87 -49.85 0.37
CA GLU A 103 2.43 -50.11 0.36
C GLU A 103 1.68 -49.39 1.50
N ARG A 104 2.37 -48.98 2.56
CA ARG A 104 1.79 -48.17 3.65
C ARG A 104 1.64 -46.69 3.26
N VAL A 105 2.38 -46.24 2.23
CA VAL A 105 2.44 -44.84 1.78
C VAL A 105 2.13 -44.75 0.28
N MET A 106 1.07 -45.42 -0.18
CA MET A 106 0.62 -45.43 -1.60
C MET A 106 0.25 -44.03 -2.16
N SER A 107 0.16 -43.03 -1.29
CA SER A 107 0.10 -41.61 -1.63
C SER A 107 1.00 -40.89 -0.63
N VAL A 108 2.01 -40.15 -1.08
CA VAL A 108 2.89 -39.35 -0.23
C VAL A 108 2.08 -38.16 0.30
N ASP A 109 1.20 -38.44 1.25
CA ASP A 109 0.52 -37.40 2.02
C ASP A 109 1.46 -36.99 3.15
N ARG A 110 1.62 -35.68 3.33
CA ARG A 110 2.44 -35.07 4.38
C ARG A 110 2.14 -35.68 5.76
N GLN A 111 0.87 -35.95 6.06
CA GLN A 111 0.51 -36.54 7.34
C GLN A 111 1.13 -37.93 7.53
N LYS A 112 1.15 -38.78 6.50
CA LYS A 112 1.72 -40.14 6.60
C LYS A 112 3.24 -40.11 6.68
N VAL A 113 3.87 -39.17 5.97
CA VAL A 113 5.33 -38.97 6.05
C VAL A 113 5.72 -38.47 7.43
N ASP A 114 4.96 -37.53 8.01
CA ASP A 114 5.17 -37.07 9.38
C ASP A 114 5.04 -38.22 10.39
N GLU A 115 4.00 -39.06 10.27
CA GLU A 115 3.82 -40.25 11.13
C GLU A 115 4.97 -41.27 10.97
N ALA A 116 5.51 -41.44 9.76
CA ALA A 116 6.66 -42.31 9.53
C ALA A 116 7.97 -41.74 10.10
N LEU A 117 8.16 -40.41 10.07
CA LEU A 117 9.30 -39.76 10.72
C LEU A 117 9.34 -39.98 12.23
N GLU A 118 8.20 -40.16 12.90
CA GLU A 118 8.14 -40.41 14.34
C GLU A 118 8.78 -41.75 14.76
N VAL A 119 8.87 -42.71 13.84
CA VAL A 119 9.35 -44.08 14.09
C VAL A 119 10.62 -44.46 13.32
N THR A 120 11.20 -43.51 12.59
CA THR A 120 12.44 -43.69 11.82
C THR A 120 13.58 -42.84 12.39
N THR A 121 14.80 -43.04 11.90
CA THR A 121 15.93 -42.17 12.26
C THR A 121 16.10 -40.97 11.32
N LEU A 122 15.25 -40.89 10.29
CA LEU A 122 15.24 -39.80 9.32
C LEU A 122 14.83 -38.48 9.98
N THR A 123 15.46 -37.42 9.53
CA THR A 123 15.11 -36.06 9.90
C THR A 123 14.11 -35.47 8.93
N GLU A 124 13.44 -34.40 9.35
CA GLU A 124 12.53 -33.66 8.49
C GLU A 124 13.23 -33.15 7.21
N SER A 125 14.51 -32.79 7.28
CA SER A 125 15.31 -32.35 6.13
C SER A 125 15.66 -33.46 5.15
N ASP A 126 15.52 -34.72 5.55
CA ASP A 126 15.74 -35.86 4.66
C ASP A 126 14.55 -36.00 3.70
N VAL A 127 13.32 -35.82 4.17
CA VAL A 127 12.10 -36.03 3.35
C VAL A 127 11.41 -34.73 2.89
N TYR A 128 11.67 -33.59 3.54
CA TYR A 128 11.11 -32.29 3.17
C TYR A 128 12.17 -31.34 2.62
N GLU A 129 11.79 -30.58 1.60
CA GLU A 129 12.40 -29.31 1.25
C GLU A 129 11.89 -28.23 2.21
N ILE A 130 12.78 -27.75 3.07
CA ILE A 130 12.48 -26.70 4.04
C ILE A 130 13.04 -25.38 3.51
N ASN A 131 12.15 -24.43 3.28
CA ASN A 131 12.49 -23.07 2.89
C ASN A 131 12.16 -22.12 4.04
N GLU A 132 13.15 -21.39 4.53
CA GLU A 132 12.95 -20.30 5.48
C GLU A 132 12.97 -18.97 4.74
N SER A 133 11.94 -18.15 4.96
CA SER A 133 11.84 -16.83 4.36
C SER A 133 11.66 -15.81 5.46
N GLU A 134 12.45 -14.75 5.41
CA GLU A 134 12.38 -13.66 6.37
C GLU A 134 11.58 -12.51 5.78
N TYR A 135 10.78 -11.86 6.61
CA TYR A 135 9.94 -10.74 6.19
C TYR A 135 9.82 -9.71 7.30
N VAL A 136 9.60 -8.46 6.89
CA VAL A 136 9.27 -7.40 7.83
C VAL A 136 7.80 -7.48 8.17
N ARG A 137 7.50 -7.57 9.47
CA ARG A 137 6.15 -7.55 10.01
C ARG A 137 5.91 -6.21 10.72
N LYS A 138 4.82 -5.54 10.37
CA LYS A 138 4.28 -4.42 11.15
C LYS A 138 3.87 -4.93 12.53
N ALA A 139 4.44 -4.36 13.59
CA ALA A 139 4.19 -4.75 14.97
C ALA A 139 3.09 -3.88 15.58
N GLU A 140 3.23 -2.56 15.50
CA GLU A 140 2.26 -1.59 16.04
C GLU A 140 2.05 -0.42 15.06
N VAL A 141 0.93 0.27 15.22
CA VAL A 141 0.58 1.52 14.51
C VAL A 141 0.31 2.58 15.56
N ASP A 142 0.84 3.77 15.35
CA ASP A 142 0.54 4.95 16.17
C ASP A 142 -0.50 5.81 15.45
N ASP A 143 -1.79 5.56 15.73
CA ASP A 143 -2.89 6.26 15.07
C ASP A 143 -3.05 7.70 15.59
N ASP A 144 -2.76 7.98 16.86
CA ASP A 144 -2.81 9.33 17.43
C ASP A 144 -1.83 10.28 16.71
N VAL A 145 -0.59 9.81 16.47
CA VAL A 145 0.40 10.59 15.70
C VAL A 145 -0.04 10.79 14.25
N LYS A 146 -0.66 9.77 13.63
CA LYS A 146 -1.18 9.89 12.27
C LYS A 146 -2.29 10.92 12.18
N GLU A 147 -3.26 10.88 13.09
CA GLU A 147 -4.37 11.83 13.15
C GLU A 147 -3.86 13.25 13.39
N SER A 148 -2.99 13.45 14.38
CA SER A 148 -2.40 14.75 14.67
C SER A 148 -1.63 15.32 13.47
N ARG A 149 -0.85 14.48 12.78
CA ARG A 149 -0.10 14.90 11.59
C ARG A 149 -1.02 15.23 10.42
N LEU A 150 -2.07 14.44 10.21
CA LEU A 150 -3.07 14.67 9.17
C LEU A 150 -3.82 15.97 9.42
N GLN A 151 -4.24 16.23 10.66
CA GLN A 151 -4.91 17.49 11.00
C GLN A 151 -4.01 18.69 10.70
N GLY A 152 -2.73 18.65 11.10
CA GLY A 152 -1.77 19.72 10.77
C GLY A 152 -1.40 19.83 9.28
N LEU A 153 -1.69 18.82 8.46
CA LEU A 153 -1.63 18.93 7.00
C LEU A 153 -2.87 19.66 6.45
N LYS A 154 -4.06 19.29 6.92
CA LYS A 154 -5.33 19.93 6.57
C LYS A 154 -5.35 21.41 6.93
N ASP A 155 -4.92 21.76 8.15
CA ASP A 155 -4.88 23.14 8.61
C ASP A 155 -3.96 24.01 7.72
N ARG A 156 -2.86 23.44 7.23
CA ARG A 156 -1.95 24.13 6.29
C ARG A 156 -2.54 24.28 4.90
N LEU A 157 -3.27 23.27 4.41
CA LEU A 157 -3.94 23.34 3.12
C LEU A 157 -5.03 24.42 3.14
N ALA A 158 -5.88 24.41 4.17
CA ALA A 158 -6.93 25.41 4.35
C ALA A 158 -6.37 26.84 4.42
N ALA A 159 -5.29 27.06 5.19
CA ALA A 159 -4.63 28.37 5.25
C ALA A 159 -4.06 28.83 3.89
N SER A 160 -3.60 27.90 3.06
CA SER A 160 -3.11 28.21 1.70
C SER A 160 -4.26 28.56 0.76
N GLU A 161 -5.36 27.81 0.80
CA GLU A 161 -6.57 28.06 0.00
C GLU A 161 -7.21 29.42 0.35
N GLU A 162 -7.25 29.78 1.63
CA GLU A 162 -7.72 31.10 2.07
C GLU A 162 -6.86 32.23 1.49
N THR A 163 -5.52 32.08 1.53
CA THR A 163 -4.60 33.09 0.99
C THR A 163 -4.77 33.23 -0.53
N GLU A 164 -4.85 32.12 -1.26
CA GLU A 164 -5.03 32.14 -2.72
C GLU A 164 -6.39 32.73 -3.13
N ALA A 165 -7.45 32.43 -2.37
CA ALA A 165 -8.76 33.03 -2.58
C ALA A 165 -8.77 34.55 -2.35
N GLU A 166 -8.08 35.03 -1.31
CA GLU A 166 -7.92 36.46 -1.05
C GLU A 166 -7.14 37.17 -2.17
N GLU A 167 -6.07 36.55 -2.70
CA GLU A 167 -5.31 37.09 -3.83
C GLU A 167 -6.16 37.17 -5.11
N LEU A 168 -6.92 36.12 -5.42
CA LEU A 168 -7.83 36.10 -6.57
C LEU A 168 -8.93 37.15 -6.46
N GLN A 169 -9.49 37.35 -5.26
CA GLN A 169 -10.50 38.39 -5.05
C GLN A 169 -9.93 39.79 -5.28
N GLN A 170 -8.72 40.07 -4.79
CA GLN A 170 -8.05 41.35 -5.02
C GLN A 170 -7.75 41.57 -6.52
N GLU A 171 -7.36 40.52 -7.25
CA GLU A 171 -7.16 40.60 -8.70
C GLU A 171 -8.47 40.93 -9.43
N ILE A 172 -9.57 40.28 -9.05
CA ILE A 172 -10.90 40.56 -9.63
C ILE A 172 -11.31 42.00 -9.34
N GLU A 173 -11.19 42.49 -8.11
CA GLU A 173 -11.54 43.87 -7.74
C GLU A 173 -10.70 44.89 -8.54
N ALA A 174 -9.40 44.64 -8.70
CA ALA A 174 -8.52 45.50 -9.50
C ALA A 174 -8.89 45.48 -11.00
N LEU A 175 -9.32 44.32 -11.52
CA LEU A 175 -9.83 44.20 -12.89
C LEU A 175 -11.16 44.93 -13.07
N GLU A 176 -12.07 44.85 -12.11
CA GLU A 176 -13.35 45.55 -12.10
C GLU A 176 -13.16 47.07 -12.05
N GLU A 177 -12.30 47.58 -11.17
CA GLU A 177 -11.96 49.02 -11.09
C GLU A 177 -11.40 49.53 -12.43
N ARG A 178 -10.50 48.75 -13.04
CA ARG A 178 -9.93 49.10 -14.35
C ARG A 178 -10.99 49.12 -15.47
N ILE A 179 -11.98 48.22 -15.42
CA ILE A 179 -13.08 48.20 -16.38
C ILE A 179 -13.99 49.42 -16.17
N ASP A 180 -14.30 49.79 -14.92
CA ASP A 180 -15.10 50.98 -14.60
C ASP A 180 -14.41 52.27 -15.07
N ASP A 181 -13.11 52.39 -14.83
CA ASP A 181 -12.29 53.47 -15.37
C ASP A 181 -12.34 53.53 -16.90
N LEU A 182 -12.20 52.39 -17.60
CA LEU A 182 -12.23 52.37 -19.06
C LEU A 182 -13.62 52.64 -19.65
N THR A 183 -14.68 52.30 -18.93
CA THR A 183 -16.07 52.44 -19.40
C THR A 183 -16.67 53.80 -19.03
N SER A 184 -16.29 54.40 -17.90
CA SER A 184 -16.68 55.75 -17.49
C SER A 184 -16.19 56.83 -18.47
N PHE A 185 -15.02 56.66 -19.08
CA PHE A 185 -14.51 57.55 -20.14
C PHE A 185 -15.30 57.45 -21.46
N ARG A 186 -15.93 56.31 -21.77
CA ARG A 186 -16.78 56.16 -22.96
C ARG A 186 -18.14 56.85 -22.81
N ALA A 187 -18.70 56.89 -21.60
CA ALA A 187 -19.95 57.61 -21.32
C ALA A 187 -19.80 59.14 -21.46
N GLY A 188 -18.57 59.69 -21.36
CA GLY A 188 -18.29 61.11 -21.56
C GLY A 188 -18.13 61.56 -23.02
N THR A 189 -18.13 60.64 -24.01
CA THR A 189 -17.87 60.95 -25.43
C THR A 189 -19.12 60.86 -26.31
N GLU A 190 -20.33 60.81 -25.76
CA GLU A 190 -21.56 61.10 -26.52
C GLU A 190 -21.75 62.63 -26.66
N VAL A 191 -20.95 63.23 -27.54
CA VAL A 191 -21.12 64.61 -28.00
C VAL A 191 -22.04 64.62 -29.23
N GLN A 192 -23.24 65.17 -28.99
CA GLN A 192 -24.06 66.06 -29.84
C GLN A 192 -24.11 65.80 -31.36
N TYR A 193 -25.30 65.44 -31.85
CA TYR A 193 -25.79 65.82 -33.19
C TYR A 193 -26.87 66.90 -33.07
#